data_AF-A0A972Y227-F1
#
_entry.id   AF-A0A972Y227-F1
#
_cell.length_a   1.000
_cell.length_b   1.000
_cell.length_c   1.000
_cell.angle_alpha   90.00
_cell.angle_beta   90.00
_cell.angle_gamma   90.00
#
_symmetry.space_group_name_H-M   'P 1'
#
loop_
_entity.id
_entity.type
_entity.pdbx_description
1 polymer ?
#
loop_
_entity_poly.entity_id
_entity_poly.type
_entity_poly.pdbx_seq_one_letter_code
_entity_poly.pdbx_strand_id
1 'polypeptide(L)'
;RSGYDFVNSDHDFFDDHAMAHGSVVSHVINDKLKEYDVPHKILPVKVADAAGVASYFDIVCGMSYALPRCHMMNFSIGWQDNSGFDPADDPMDTIMNTLISNYEDKVLFITSAGNSGQDNDTHPHFPSNYPNPNILVVAAAKNSGTEAWSLTNFGENEVDLYSDGFGINFLDMANNSLSFSGTSFSTPHIAAIAARVRYSTGLTNPLDIKAEIVSMGIPVNYSGKATLYDRYVAN
;
A
#
# COMPACT_ATOMS: atom_id res chain seq x y z
N ARG A 1 -20.19 -0.31 14.10
CA ARG A 1 -19.32 -0.45 12.91
C ARG A 1 -18.94 0.97 12.49
N SER A 2 -17.66 1.24 12.21
CA SER A 2 -17.18 2.61 11.94
C SER A 2 -16.62 2.79 10.53
N GLY A 3 -16.80 1.82 9.62
CA GLY A 3 -16.42 1.96 8.22
C GLY A 3 -17.50 2.64 7.37
N TYR A 4 -17.16 2.94 6.12
CA TYR A 4 -18.05 3.56 5.15
C TYR A 4 -17.77 3.05 3.73
N ASP A 5 -18.84 2.93 2.94
CA ASP A 5 -18.81 2.60 1.52
C ASP A 5 -19.05 3.86 0.69
N PHE A 6 -18.01 4.34 0.01
CA PHE A 6 -18.08 5.51 -0.87
C PHE A 6 -18.63 5.16 -2.26
N VAL A 7 -18.61 3.88 -2.65
CA VAL A 7 -19.16 3.41 -3.94
C VAL A 7 -20.69 3.45 -3.89
N ASN A 8 -21.28 2.90 -2.82
CA ASN A 8 -22.74 2.83 -2.65
C ASN A 8 -23.30 3.91 -1.72
N SER A 9 -22.44 4.74 -1.14
CA SER A 9 -22.80 5.84 -0.22
C SER A 9 -23.58 5.36 1.02
N ASP A 10 -23.12 4.30 1.66
CA ASP A 10 -23.74 3.75 2.86
C ASP A 10 -22.70 3.21 3.88
N HIS A 11 -23.18 2.50 4.91
CA HIS A 11 -22.34 1.90 5.96
C HIS A 11 -22.07 0.40 5.74
N ASP A 12 -22.48 -0.15 4.59
CA ASP A 12 -22.23 -1.53 4.21
C ASP A 12 -20.98 -1.65 3.33
N PHE A 13 -19.82 -1.62 4.00
CA PHE A 13 -18.51 -1.81 3.38
C PHE A 13 -18.19 -3.28 3.06
N PHE A 14 -19.21 -4.11 2.77
CA PHE A 14 -19.01 -5.49 2.36
C PHE A 14 -18.18 -5.55 1.07
N ASP A 15 -17.26 -6.51 1.02
CA ASP A 15 -16.42 -6.74 -0.15
C ASP A 15 -17.17 -7.61 -1.15
N ASP A 16 -17.81 -6.96 -2.10
CA ASP A 16 -18.58 -7.55 -3.19
C ASP A 16 -17.74 -7.89 -4.42
N HIS A 17 -16.42 -7.66 -4.37
CA HIS A 17 -15.52 -8.08 -5.43
C HIS A 17 -15.38 -9.60 -5.45
N ALA A 18 -15.46 -10.22 -6.62
CA ALA A 18 -15.48 -11.69 -6.74
C ALA A 18 -14.25 -12.40 -6.14
N MET A 19 -13.09 -11.72 -6.14
CA MET A 19 -11.85 -12.23 -5.51
C MET A 19 -11.60 -11.68 -4.09
N ALA A 20 -12.52 -10.87 -3.55
CA ALA A 20 -12.45 -10.28 -2.22
C ALA A 20 -11.12 -9.54 -1.92
N HIS A 21 -10.66 -8.69 -2.86
CA HIS A 21 -9.32 -8.06 -2.79
C HIS A 21 -9.12 -7.27 -1.48
N GLY A 22 -10.08 -6.43 -1.10
CA GLY A 22 -10.01 -5.65 0.14
C GLY A 22 -10.03 -6.52 1.40
N SER A 23 -10.76 -7.64 1.35
CA SER A 23 -10.79 -8.63 2.44
C SER A 23 -9.46 -9.35 2.60
N VAL A 24 -8.83 -9.76 1.49
CA VAL A 24 -7.51 -10.41 1.49
C VAL A 24 -6.45 -9.45 2.06
N VAL A 25 -6.42 -8.20 1.58
CA VAL A 25 -5.51 -7.17 2.10
C VAL A 25 -5.71 -6.95 3.60
N SER A 26 -6.97 -6.81 4.05
CA SER A 26 -7.29 -6.61 5.46
C SER A 26 -6.94 -7.84 6.32
N HIS A 27 -7.15 -9.05 5.78
CA HIS A 27 -6.80 -10.31 6.43
C HIS A 27 -5.30 -10.40 6.69
N VAL A 28 -4.48 -10.08 5.70
CA VAL A 28 -3.02 -10.07 5.82
C VAL A 28 -2.55 -9.13 6.93
N ILE A 29 -3.10 -7.90 6.98
CA ILE A 29 -2.78 -6.94 8.06
C ILE A 29 -3.17 -7.51 9.43
N ASN A 30 -4.41 -7.99 9.55
CA ASN A 30 -4.94 -8.51 10.82
C ASN A 30 -4.16 -9.73 11.31
N ASP A 31 -3.85 -10.68 10.43
CA ASP A 31 -3.18 -11.91 10.80
C ASP A 31 -1.75 -11.65 11.27
N LYS A 32 -1.02 -10.78 10.56
CA LYS A 32 0.31 -10.37 10.99
C LYS A 32 0.31 -9.58 12.30
N LEU A 33 -0.66 -8.69 12.50
CA LEU A 33 -0.75 -7.96 13.77
C LEU A 33 -1.13 -8.87 14.95
N LYS A 34 -1.91 -9.94 14.72
CA LYS A 34 -2.15 -10.98 15.73
C LYS A 34 -0.88 -11.79 16.02
N GLU A 35 -0.13 -12.17 14.98
CA GLU A 35 1.15 -12.87 15.13
C GLU A 35 2.14 -12.04 15.96
N TYR A 36 2.17 -10.73 15.75
CA TYR A 36 3.03 -9.80 16.48
C TYR A 36 2.51 -9.38 17.87
N ASP A 37 1.34 -9.87 18.30
CA ASP A 37 0.64 -9.46 19.53
C ASP A 37 0.44 -7.92 19.64
N VAL A 38 0.08 -7.28 18.52
CA VAL A 38 -0.18 -5.84 18.45
C VAL A 38 -1.69 -5.58 18.54
N PRO A 39 -2.18 -4.89 19.59
CA PRO A 39 -3.56 -4.46 19.67
C PRO A 39 -3.90 -3.49 18.53
N HIS A 40 -4.92 -3.80 17.73
CA HIS A 40 -5.21 -3.03 16.54
C HIS A 40 -6.72 -2.89 16.25
N LYS A 41 -7.03 -1.91 15.40
CA LYS A 41 -8.33 -1.73 14.77
C LYS A 41 -8.10 -1.40 13.31
N ILE A 42 -8.84 -2.06 12.43
CA ILE A 42 -8.87 -1.75 10.99
C ILE A 42 -10.11 -0.89 10.76
N LEU A 43 -9.94 0.23 10.05
CA LEU A 43 -11.03 1.09 9.58
C LEU A 43 -11.32 0.74 8.11
N PRO A 44 -12.39 0.00 7.80
CA PRO A 44 -12.72 -0.33 6.42
C PRO A 44 -13.26 0.89 5.69
N VAL A 45 -12.70 1.18 4.52
CA VAL A 45 -13.11 2.27 3.65
C VAL A 45 -13.23 1.73 2.23
N LYS A 46 -14.46 1.46 1.79
CA LYS A 46 -14.70 0.89 0.46
C LYS A 46 -14.75 2.02 -0.57
N VAL A 47 -13.83 1.96 -1.52
CA VAL A 47 -13.67 2.95 -2.62
C VAL A 47 -13.64 2.28 -3.99
N ALA A 48 -13.55 0.95 -4.03
CA ALA A 48 -13.56 0.15 -5.24
C ALA A 48 -14.86 -0.66 -5.33
N ASP A 49 -15.44 -0.72 -6.53
CA ASP A 49 -16.67 -1.44 -6.82
C ASP A 49 -16.45 -2.96 -6.95
N ALA A 50 -17.52 -3.70 -7.26
CA ALA A 50 -17.48 -5.15 -7.45
C ALA A 50 -16.59 -5.61 -8.62
N ALA A 51 -16.22 -4.71 -9.54
CA ALA A 51 -15.28 -4.96 -10.64
C ALA A 51 -13.83 -4.59 -10.28
N GLY A 52 -13.59 -4.08 -9.07
CA GLY A 52 -12.28 -3.66 -8.58
C GLY A 52 -11.85 -2.30 -9.11
N VAL A 53 -12.80 -1.51 -9.64
CA VAL A 53 -12.56 -0.18 -10.17
C VAL A 53 -12.90 0.84 -9.10
N ALA A 54 -11.99 1.79 -8.87
CA ALA A 54 -12.22 2.93 -7.99
C ALA A 54 -12.17 4.22 -8.80
N SER A 55 -13.05 5.17 -8.49
CA SER A 55 -12.91 6.52 -9.01
C SER A 55 -11.92 7.32 -8.15
N TYR A 56 -11.21 8.26 -8.77
CA TYR A 56 -10.34 9.18 -8.04
C TYR A 56 -11.11 9.92 -6.92
N PHE A 57 -12.36 10.30 -7.18
CA PHE A 57 -13.18 11.02 -6.22
C PHE A 57 -13.56 10.16 -5.01
N ASP A 58 -13.88 8.88 -5.19
CA ASP A 58 -14.18 7.97 -4.09
C ASP A 58 -12.95 7.73 -3.21
N ILE A 59 -11.76 7.63 -3.82
CA ILE A 59 -10.50 7.53 -3.08
C ILE A 59 -10.28 8.78 -2.24
N VAL A 60 -10.41 9.98 -2.83
CA VAL A 60 -10.24 11.26 -2.11
C VAL A 60 -11.27 11.45 -0.99
N CYS A 61 -12.52 11.03 -1.20
CA CYS A 61 -13.55 11.05 -0.17
C CYS A 61 -13.23 10.07 0.97
N GLY A 62 -12.81 8.86 0.61
CA GLY A 62 -12.36 7.84 1.55
C GLY A 62 -11.16 8.30 2.38
N MET A 63 -10.18 8.95 1.75
CA MET A 63 -9.06 9.60 2.45
C MET A 63 -9.54 10.64 3.44
N SER A 64 -10.35 11.61 2.97
CA SER A 64 -10.88 12.69 3.82
C SER A 64 -11.64 12.14 5.04
N TYR A 65 -12.30 10.99 4.88
CA TYR A 65 -12.93 10.27 5.98
C TYR A 65 -11.92 9.56 6.89
N ALA A 66 -10.92 8.86 6.37
CA ALA A 66 -10.03 8.06 7.20
C ALA A 66 -8.95 8.86 7.92
N LEU A 67 -8.40 9.91 7.31
CA LEU A 67 -7.24 10.67 7.81
C LEU A 67 -7.36 11.14 9.27
N PRO A 68 -8.49 11.72 9.74
CA PRO A 68 -8.60 12.13 11.14
C PRO A 68 -8.77 10.95 12.12
N ARG A 69 -8.79 9.69 11.64
CA ARG A 69 -9.16 8.48 12.39
C ARG A 69 -8.11 7.37 12.33
N CYS A 70 -7.01 7.57 11.60
CA CYS A 70 -5.94 6.58 11.45
C CYS A 70 -4.55 7.18 11.68
N HIS A 71 -3.59 6.30 11.92
CA HIS A 71 -2.16 6.64 11.95
C HIS A 71 -1.43 6.17 10.68
N MET A 72 -2.04 5.24 9.95
CA MET A 72 -1.49 4.58 8.79
C MET A 72 -2.63 4.33 7.80
N MET A 73 -2.35 4.45 6.51
CA MET A 73 -3.29 4.15 5.43
C MET A 73 -2.62 3.25 4.41
N ASN A 74 -3.23 2.09 4.14
CA ASN A 74 -2.75 1.11 3.17
C ASN A 74 -3.45 1.33 1.82
N PHE A 75 -2.67 1.63 0.79
CA PHE A 75 -3.11 1.75 -0.60
C PHE A 75 -2.59 0.58 -1.42
N SER A 76 -3.39 -0.48 -1.46
CA SER A 76 -3.19 -1.62 -2.36
C SER A 76 -3.89 -1.41 -3.71
N ILE A 77 -3.97 -0.15 -4.15
CA ILE A 77 -4.65 0.34 -5.34
C ILE A 77 -3.83 1.47 -5.95
N GLY A 78 -3.90 1.63 -7.27
CA GLY A 78 -3.26 2.73 -7.97
C GLY A 78 -3.54 2.71 -9.46
N TRP A 79 -2.99 3.69 -10.15
CA TRP A 79 -3.08 3.80 -11.61
C TRP A 79 -1.74 4.22 -12.19
N GLN A 80 -1.46 3.73 -13.39
CA GLN A 80 -0.32 4.15 -14.18
C GLN A 80 -0.70 5.44 -14.92
N ASP A 81 0.08 6.50 -14.74
CA ASP A 81 -0.06 7.67 -15.58
C ASP A 81 0.63 7.42 -16.93
N ASN A 82 -0.18 7.13 -17.95
CA ASN A 82 0.26 6.93 -19.34
C ASN A 82 -0.01 8.17 -20.20
N SER A 83 -0.41 9.31 -19.60
CA SER A 83 -0.79 10.50 -20.35
C SER A 83 0.39 11.18 -21.07
N GLY A 84 1.63 10.76 -20.76
CA GLY A 84 2.82 11.40 -21.28
C GLY A 84 2.89 12.80 -20.70
N PHE A 85 3.24 12.89 -19.42
CA PHE A 85 3.47 14.10 -18.63
C PHE A 85 3.64 15.36 -19.49
N ASP A 86 2.64 16.26 -19.45
CA ASP A 86 2.84 17.64 -19.86
C ASP A 86 3.51 18.38 -18.70
N PRO A 87 4.75 18.88 -18.85
CA PRO A 87 5.43 19.65 -17.81
C PRO A 87 4.69 20.93 -17.38
N ALA A 88 3.65 21.34 -18.11
CA ALA A 88 2.80 22.47 -17.77
C ALA A 88 1.65 22.14 -16.80
N ASP A 89 1.24 20.87 -16.70
CA ASP A 89 0.30 20.42 -15.67
C ASP A 89 1.11 19.92 -14.47
N ASP A 90 1.08 20.67 -13.36
CA ASP A 90 1.73 20.25 -12.12
C ASP A 90 1.00 18.99 -11.61
N PRO A 91 1.59 17.78 -11.70
CA PRO A 91 0.94 16.56 -11.21
C PRO A 91 0.78 16.57 -9.69
N MET A 92 1.33 17.60 -9.02
CA MET A 92 1.28 17.81 -7.59
C MET A 92 0.14 18.73 -7.16
N ASP A 93 -0.53 19.47 -8.06
CA ASP A 93 -1.71 20.27 -7.69
C ASP A 93 -2.99 19.42 -7.71
N THR A 94 -2.97 18.32 -6.96
CA THR A 94 -4.12 17.44 -6.80
C THR A 94 -4.67 17.49 -5.38
N ILE A 95 -5.97 17.25 -5.25
CA ILE A 95 -6.63 17.13 -3.93
C ILE A 95 -5.96 16.00 -3.12
N MET A 96 -5.56 14.90 -3.76
CA MET A 96 -4.88 13.79 -3.10
C MET A 96 -3.53 14.21 -2.52
N ASN A 97 -2.67 14.89 -3.30
CA ASN A 97 -1.40 15.40 -2.79
C ASN A 97 -1.60 16.41 -1.64
N THR A 98 -2.60 17.29 -1.77
CA THR A 98 -2.96 18.23 -0.70
C THR A 98 -3.33 17.50 0.59
N LEU A 99 -4.13 16.43 0.50
CA LEU A 99 -4.52 15.61 1.65
C LEU A 99 -3.33 14.88 2.27
N ILE A 100 -2.43 14.33 1.46
CA ILE A 100 -1.22 13.64 1.95
C ILE A 100 -0.33 14.63 2.69
N SER A 101 -0.05 15.78 2.07
CA SER A 101 0.77 16.86 2.62
C SER A 101 0.24 17.39 3.95
N ASN A 102 -1.09 17.57 4.07
CA ASN A 102 -1.72 18.05 5.31
C ASN A 102 -1.59 17.09 6.51
N TYR A 103 -1.22 15.84 6.27
CA TYR A 103 -1.04 14.80 7.28
C TYR A 103 0.38 14.23 7.29
N GLU A 104 1.36 14.95 6.72
CA GLU A 104 2.76 14.51 6.61
C GLU A 104 3.38 14.10 7.95
N ASP A 105 3.05 14.82 9.01
CA ASP A 105 3.55 14.61 10.37
C ASP A 105 2.72 13.60 11.20
N LYS A 106 1.62 13.05 10.64
CA LYS A 106 0.60 12.31 11.40
C LYS A 106 0.27 10.93 10.84
N VAL A 107 0.27 10.79 9.52
CA VAL A 107 -0.18 9.57 8.84
C VAL A 107 0.92 9.05 7.92
N LEU A 108 1.28 7.79 8.09
CA LEU A 108 2.12 7.07 7.14
C LEU A 108 1.23 6.46 6.05
N PHE A 109 1.46 6.83 4.81
CA PHE A 109 0.81 6.25 3.63
C PHE A 109 1.69 5.12 3.12
N ILE A 110 1.13 3.91 2.97
CA ILE A 110 1.88 2.74 2.52
C ILE A 110 1.23 2.31 1.23
N THR A 111 1.96 2.41 0.12
CA THR A 111 1.39 2.32 -1.22
C THR A 111 2.04 1.20 -2.02
N SER A 112 1.25 0.47 -2.80
CA SER A 112 1.76 -0.50 -3.76
C SER A 112 2.51 0.18 -4.90
N ALA A 113 3.68 -0.33 -5.28
CA ALA A 113 4.46 0.22 -6.40
C ALA A 113 3.78 0.08 -7.76
N GLY A 114 2.85 -0.88 -7.93
CA GLY A 114 2.21 -1.20 -9.20
C GLY A 114 2.65 -2.56 -9.77
N ASN A 115 1.85 -3.10 -10.69
CA ASN A 115 1.97 -4.48 -11.18
C ASN A 115 2.19 -4.56 -12.71
N SER A 116 2.83 -3.55 -13.29
CA SER A 116 3.02 -3.41 -14.75
C SER A 116 4.44 -3.78 -15.22
N GLY A 117 5.32 -4.15 -14.28
CA GLY A 117 6.74 -4.40 -14.54
C GLY A 117 7.49 -3.16 -15.07
N GLN A 118 6.98 -1.96 -14.78
CA GLN A 118 7.52 -0.68 -15.26
C GLN A 118 8.44 -0.03 -14.24
N ASP A 119 9.29 0.85 -14.75
CA ASP A 119 10.12 1.75 -13.94
C ASP A 119 9.32 3.01 -13.59
N ASN A 120 8.99 3.16 -12.31
CA ASN A 120 8.22 4.28 -11.76
C ASN A 120 8.98 5.62 -11.87
N ASP A 121 10.31 5.62 -12.07
CA ASP A 121 11.08 6.83 -12.29
C ASP A 121 10.81 7.43 -13.68
N THR A 122 10.32 6.62 -14.63
CA THR A 122 10.01 7.04 -16.01
C THR A 122 8.52 6.90 -16.39
N HIS A 123 7.80 6.04 -15.67
CA HIS A 123 6.37 5.81 -15.83
C HIS A 123 5.72 5.97 -14.46
N PRO A 124 5.27 7.18 -14.09
CA PRO A 124 4.70 7.43 -12.76
C PRO A 124 3.46 6.58 -12.48
N HIS A 125 3.42 5.98 -11.30
CA HIS A 125 2.28 5.25 -10.74
C HIS A 125 1.76 5.99 -9.50
N PHE A 126 0.48 6.32 -9.45
CA PHE A 126 -0.11 7.04 -8.33
C PHE A 126 -0.99 6.13 -7.48
N PRO A 127 -1.02 6.31 -6.14
CA PRO A 127 -0.41 7.40 -5.39
C PRO A 127 1.10 7.27 -5.08
N SER A 128 1.77 6.19 -5.48
CA SER A 128 3.16 5.92 -5.05
C SER A 128 4.19 6.98 -5.48
N ASN A 129 3.99 7.65 -6.62
CA ASN A 129 4.88 8.68 -7.16
C ASN A 129 4.54 10.10 -6.67
N TYR A 130 3.67 10.27 -5.67
CA TYR A 130 3.57 11.58 -5.03
C TYR A 130 4.86 11.82 -4.21
N PRO A 131 5.44 13.04 -4.25
CA PRO A 131 6.76 13.33 -3.70
C PRO A 131 6.78 13.50 -2.17
N ASN A 132 5.73 13.06 -1.47
CA ASN A 132 5.59 13.29 -0.04
C ASN A 132 6.45 12.29 0.76
N PRO A 133 7.25 12.75 1.73
CA PRO A 133 8.17 11.89 2.48
C PRO A 133 7.48 10.89 3.40
N ASN A 134 6.20 11.10 3.72
CA ASN A 134 5.38 10.19 4.51
C ASN A 134 4.67 9.11 3.66
N ILE A 135 5.05 8.95 2.39
CA ILE A 135 4.66 7.81 1.56
C ILE A 135 5.78 6.76 1.63
N LEU A 136 5.42 5.50 1.85
CA LEU A 136 6.29 4.33 1.79
C LEU A 136 5.82 3.41 0.66
N VAL A 137 6.61 3.33 -0.41
CA VAL A 137 6.29 2.61 -1.64
C VAL A 137 6.86 1.20 -1.62
N VAL A 138 6.00 0.21 -1.82
CA VAL A 138 6.34 -1.20 -1.62
C VAL A 138 6.25 -1.99 -2.93
N ALA A 139 7.39 -2.51 -3.36
CA ALA A 139 7.51 -3.49 -4.44
C ALA A 139 7.38 -4.93 -3.94
N ALA A 140 7.12 -5.85 -4.85
CA ALA A 140 6.88 -7.26 -4.55
C ALA A 140 8.10 -8.14 -4.83
N ALA A 141 8.54 -8.87 -3.81
CA ALA A 141 9.47 -9.98 -3.95
C ALA A 141 8.73 -11.33 -3.86
N LYS A 142 9.41 -12.39 -4.33
CA LYS A 142 8.99 -13.78 -4.21
C LYS A 142 10.13 -14.64 -3.67
N ASN A 143 9.81 -15.89 -3.33
CA ASN A 143 10.76 -16.86 -2.76
C ASN A 143 11.56 -16.27 -1.58
N SER A 144 10.85 -15.69 -0.61
CA SER A 144 11.44 -15.13 0.61
C SER A 144 12.54 -14.07 0.36
N GLY A 145 12.33 -13.22 -0.64
CA GLY A 145 13.27 -12.14 -0.96
C GLY A 145 14.48 -12.56 -1.78
N THR A 146 14.49 -13.76 -2.37
CA THR A 146 15.60 -14.17 -3.26
C THR A 146 15.46 -13.60 -4.68
N GLU A 147 14.27 -13.15 -5.07
CA GLU A 147 14.01 -12.55 -6.38
C GLU A 147 12.85 -11.56 -6.34
N ALA A 148 12.95 -10.48 -7.14
CA ALA A 148 11.80 -9.63 -7.44
C ALA A 148 10.72 -10.43 -8.21
N TRP A 149 9.46 -10.12 -7.94
CA TRP A 149 8.36 -10.61 -8.77
C TRP A 149 8.41 -9.94 -10.16
N SER A 150 8.18 -10.69 -11.23
CA SER A 150 8.42 -10.21 -12.60
C SER A 150 7.60 -8.97 -12.96
N LEU A 151 6.36 -8.89 -12.50
CA LEU A 151 5.45 -7.79 -12.79
C LEU A 151 5.50 -6.66 -11.75
N THR A 152 6.35 -6.75 -10.72
CA THR A 152 6.49 -5.61 -9.80
C THR A 152 7.05 -4.40 -10.56
N ASN A 153 6.43 -3.25 -10.37
CA ASN A 153 7.08 -1.99 -10.67
C ASN A 153 8.28 -1.79 -9.71
N PHE A 154 9.22 -0.97 -10.16
CA PHE A 154 10.50 -0.66 -9.52
C PHE A 154 10.87 0.80 -9.81
N GLY A 155 11.99 1.30 -9.27
CA GLY A 155 12.43 2.68 -9.48
C GLY A 155 13.45 3.09 -8.41
N GLU A 156 14.62 3.58 -8.83
CA GLU A 156 15.72 3.94 -7.92
C GLU A 156 15.40 5.18 -7.09
N ASN A 157 14.40 5.96 -7.49
CA ASN A 157 13.99 7.17 -6.79
C ASN A 157 12.58 7.05 -6.20
N GLU A 158 11.69 6.34 -6.90
CA GLU A 158 10.25 6.38 -6.63
C GLU A 158 9.71 5.14 -5.88
N VAL A 159 10.52 4.08 -5.72
CA VAL A 159 10.11 2.86 -5.01
C VAL A 159 11.06 2.58 -3.85
N ASP A 160 10.54 2.55 -2.62
CA ASP A 160 11.39 2.48 -1.43
C ASP A 160 12.04 1.09 -1.23
N LEU A 161 11.23 0.03 -1.17
CA LEU A 161 11.69 -1.29 -0.74
C LEU A 161 10.83 -2.44 -1.28
N TYR A 162 11.34 -3.66 -1.10
CA TYR A 162 10.64 -4.91 -1.38
C TYR A 162 10.03 -5.52 -0.12
N SER A 163 8.88 -6.18 -0.29
CA SER A 163 8.30 -7.09 0.71
C SER A 163 7.64 -8.30 0.03
N ASP A 164 7.40 -9.36 0.79
CA ASP A 164 6.66 -10.54 0.34
C ASP A 164 5.32 -10.14 -0.27
N GLY A 165 5.08 -10.50 -1.52
CA GLY A 165 3.80 -10.27 -2.19
C GLY A 165 3.40 -11.39 -3.13
N PHE A 166 3.98 -12.58 -2.98
CA PHE A 166 3.77 -13.69 -3.90
C PHE A 166 3.28 -14.93 -3.15
N GLY A 167 2.27 -15.60 -3.72
CA GLY A 167 1.72 -16.84 -3.16
C GLY A 167 0.95 -16.65 -1.84
N ILE A 168 0.30 -15.49 -1.66
CA ILE A 168 -0.50 -15.23 -0.46
C ILE A 168 -1.76 -16.08 -0.51
N ASN A 169 -1.89 -17.02 0.42
CA ASN A 169 -3.02 -17.93 0.49
C ASN A 169 -4.17 -17.30 1.27
N PHE A 170 -5.39 -17.45 0.76
CA PHE A 170 -6.62 -16.99 1.39
C PHE A 170 -7.72 -18.03 1.20
N LEU A 171 -8.54 -18.25 2.22
CA LEU A 171 -9.73 -19.07 2.11
C LEU A 171 -10.94 -18.16 1.88
N ASP A 172 -11.65 -18.36 0.77
CA ASP A 172 -12.90 -17.65 0.53
C ASP A 172 -14.01 -18.14 1.49
N MET A 173 -15.17 -17.48 1.43
CA MET A 173 -16.33 -17.83 2.27
C MET A 173 -16.88 -19.24 2.03
N ALA A 174 -16.49 -19.89 0.92
CA ALA A 174 -16.83 -21.26 0.57
C ALA A 174 -15.70 -22.27 0.90
N ASN A 175 -14.66 -21.83 1.62
CA ASN A 175 -13.45 -22.59 1.95
C ASN A 175 -12.61 -23.01 0.73
N ASN A 176 -12.73 -22.34 -0.41
CA ASN A 176 -11.80 -22.55 -1.51
C ASN A 176 -10.49 -21.82 -1.23
N SER A 177 -9.37 -22.48 -1.52
CA SER A 177 -8.05 -21.84 -1.45
C SER A 177 -7.82 -20.98 -2.69
N LEU A 178 -7.66 -19.69 -2.46
CA LEU A 178 -7.21 -18.71 -3.44
C LEU A 178 -5.73 -18.38 -3.17
N SER A 179 -5.00 -18.06 -4.23
CA SER A 179 -3.61 -17.62 -4.13
C SER A 179 -3.44 -16.29 -4.86
N PHE A 180 -2.88 -15.31 -4.16
CA PHE A 180 -2.76 -13.94 -4.61
C PHE A 180 -1.30 -13.55 -4.77
N SER A 181 -1.00 -12.75 -5.79
CA SER A 181 0.33 -12.21 -6.02
C SER A 181 0.26 -10.79 -6.56
N GLY A 182 1.11 -9.91 -6.04
CA GLY A 182 1.19 -8.51 -6.45
C GLY A 182 1.64 -7.58 -5.34
N THR A 183 2.02 -6.36 -5.72
CA THR A 183 2.40 -5.29 -4.78
C THR A 183 1.26 -4.91 -3.83
N SER A 184 0.01 -5.10 -4.25
CA SER A 184 -1.19 -5.02 -3.40
C SER A 184 -1.10 -5.89 -2.14
N PHE A 185 -0.32 -6.97 -2.15
CA PHE A 185 -0.16 -7.88 -1.02
C PHE A 185 1.17 -7.70 -0.29
N SER A 186 2.18 -7.10 -0.92
CA SER A 186 3.37 -6.59 -0.21
C SER A 186 3.06 -5.42 0.71
N THR A 187 2.19 -4.52 0.24
CA THR A 187 1.78 -3.31 0.97
C THR A 187 1.20 -3.61 2.37
N PRO A 188 0.24 -4.55 2.55
CA PRO A 188 -0.32 -4.87 3.86
C PRO A 188 0.67 -5.54 4.82
N HIS A 189 1.69 -6.24 4.33
CA HIS A 189 2.77 -6.77 5.18
C HIS A 189 3.52 -5.62 5.84
N ILE A 190 3.92 -4.63 5.04
CA ILE A 190 4.57 -3.41 5.52
C ILE A 190 3.65 -2.59 6.42
N ALA A 191 2.34 -2.55 6.15
CA ALA A 191 1.37 -1.90 7.04
C ALA A 191 1.32 -2.54 8.43
N ALA A 192 1.34 -3.88 8.50
CA ALA A 192 1.43 -4.58 9.78
C ALA A 192 2.76 -4.31 10.50
N ILE A 193 3.88 -4.31 9.77
CA ILE A 193 5.20 -4.00 10.34
C ILE A 193 5.26 -2.55 10.84
N ALA A 194 4.71 -1.59 10.11
CA ALA A 194 4.65 -0.20 10.53
C ALA A 194 3.87 -0.04 11.85
N ALA A 195 2.72 -0.70 11.96
CA ALA A 195 1.93 -0.70 13.19
C ALA A 195 2.68 -1.39 14.35
N ARG A 196 3.42 -2.47 14.08
CA ARG A 196 4.31 -3.11 15.07
C ARG A 196 5.41 -2.15 15.54
N VAL A 197 6.12 -1.51 14.62
CA VAL A 197 7.17 -0.52 14.91
C VAL A 197 6.62 0.59 15.80
N ARG A 198 5.50 1.20 15.41
CA ARG A 198 4.82 2.23 16.23
C ARG A 198 4.52 1.72 17.63
N TYR A 199 3.98 0.52 17.76
CA TYR A 199 3.58 -0.05 19.05
C TYR A 199 4.80 -0.37 19.95
N SER A 200 5.84 -1.01 19.40
CA SER A 200 6.98 -1.47 20.19
C SER A 200 7.97 -0.38 20.55
N THR A 201 8.10 0.66 19.70
CA THR A 201 9.07 1.76 19.89
C THR A 201 8.44 3.02 20.48
N GLY A 202 7.12 3.19 20.34
CA GLY A 202 6.43 4.44 20.68
C GLY A 202 6.64 5.57 19.66
N LEU A 203 7.30 5.31 18.52
CA LEU A 203 7.45 6.29 17.44
C LEU A 203 6.09 6.72 16.91
N THR A 204 5.88 8.03 16.78
CA THR A 204 4.62 8.59 16.29
C THR A 204 4.72 9.31 14.96
N ASN A 205 5.90 9.83 14.62
CA ASN A 205 6.16 10.51 13.36
C ASN A 205 6.28 9.48 12.21
N PRO A 206 5.59 9.69 11.07
CA PRO A 206 5.63 8.77 9.93
C PRO A 206 7.02 8.54 9.34
N LEU A 207 7.88 9.57 9.26
CA LEU A 207 9.20 9.46 8.65
C LEU A 207 10.14 8.61 9.53
N ASP A 208 10.04 8.75 10.85
CA ASP A 208 10.83 7.90 11.78
C ASP A 208 10.40 6.44 11.67
N ILE A 209 9.10 6.17 11.57
CA ILE A 209 8.57 4.81 11.36
C ILE A 209 9.07 4.25 10.02
N LYS A 210 9.00 5.04 8.94
CA LYS A 210 9.52 4.67 7.62
C LYS A 210 11.00 4.32 7.68
N ALA A 211 11.82 5.15 8.32
CA ALA A 211 13.26 4.94 8.45
C ALA A 211 13.58 3.65 9.24
N GLU A 212 12.86 3.38 10.33
CA GLU A 212 13.02 2.16 11.12
C GLU A 212 12.72 0.91 10.26
N ILE A 213 11.61 0.91 9.50
CA ILE A 213 11.24 -0.20 8.61
C ILE A 213 12.33 -0.46 7.56
N VAL A 214 12.84 0.59 6.91
CA VAL A 214 13.91 0.47 5.92
C VAL A 214 15.16 -0.14 6.56
N SER A 215 15.51 0.28 7.78
CA SER A 215 16.68 -0.22 8.50
C SER A 215 16.59 -1.71 8.87
N MET A 216 15.37 -2.23 9.05
CA MET A 216 15.12 -3.65 9.32
C MET A 216 15.35 -4.54 8.09
N GLY A 217 15.33 -3.96 6.89
CA GLY A 217 15.47 -4.70 5.64
C GLY A 217 16.87 -5.28 5.44
N ILE A 218 16.94 -6.44 4.81
CA ILE A 218 18.20 -7.02 4.35
C ILE A 218 18.54 -6.49 2.95
N PRO A 219 19.83 -6.24 2.64
CA PRO A 219 20.22 -5.83 1.29
C PRO A 219 19.83 -6.87 0.25
N VAL A 220 19.30 -6.41 -0.88
CA VAL A 220 19.01 -7.22 -2.07
C VAL A 220 19.59 -6.57 -3.31
N ASN A 221 19.72 -7.34 -4.37
CA ASN A 221 20.10 -6.81 -5.68
C ASN A 221 19.34 -7.61 -6.73
N TYR A 222 18.32 -6.99 -7.32
CA TYR A 222 17.54 -7.58 -8.39
C TYR A 222 17.85 -6.87 -9.70
N SER A 223 18.60 -7.55 -10.57
CA SER A 223 19.05 -6.99 -11.85
C SER A 223 17.89 -6.39 -12.66
N GLY A 224 18.00 -5.11 -13.00
CA GLY A 224 17.00 -4.37 -13.78
C GLY A 224 15.72 -4.02 -13.02
N LYS A 225 15.70 -4.19 -11.69
CA LYS A 225 14.59 -3.81 -10.80
C LYS A 225 15.18 -3.26 -9.49
N ALA A 226 15.88 -2.14 -9.58
CA ALA A 226 16.41 -1.47 -8.39
C ALA A 226 15.32 -0.64 -7.69
N THR A 227 15.52 -0.41 -6.40
CA THR A 227 14.69 0.42 -5.52
C THR A 227 15.57 1.39 -4.76
N LEU A 228 14.99 2.48 -4.25
CA LEU A 228 15.70 3.54 -3.53
C LEU A 228 16.62 3.00 -2.41
N TYR A 229 16.18 1.99 -1.67
CA TYR A 229 16.99 1.41 -0.60
C TYR A 229 17.62 0.06 -0.96
N ASP A 230 17.14 -0.63 -2.00
CA ASP A 230 17.54 -2.00 -2.33
C ASP A 230 17.51 -2.93 -1.10
N ARG A 231 16.39 -2.83 -0.38
CA ARG A 231 16.11 -3.60 0.84
C ARG A 231 14.90 -4.48 0.65
N TYR A 232 14.98 -5.68 1.19
CA TYR A 232 13.85 -6.57 1.36
C TYR A 232 13.49 -6.68 2.84
N VAL A 233 12.22 -6.41 3.15
CA VAL A 233 11.66 -6.57 4.49
C VAL A 233 10.76 -7.80 4.48
N ALA A 234 11.14 -8.80 5.27
CA ALA A 234 10.35 -10.01 5.44
C ALA A 234 9.13 -9.78 6.33
N ASN A 235 8.10 -10.60 6.09
CA ASN A 235 6.85 -10.60 6.85
C ASN A 235 6.92 -11.24 8.23
#